data_AF-A0A538NWF9-F1
#
_entry.id   AF-A0A538NWF9-F1
#
_cell.length_a   1.000
_cell.length_b   1.000
_cell.length_c   1.000
_cell.angle_alpha   90.00
_cell.angle_beta   90.00
_cell.angle_gamma   90.00
#
_symmetry.space_group_name_H-M   'P 1'
#
loop_
_entity.id
_entity.type
_entity.pdbx_description
1 polymer ?
#
loop_
_entity_poly.entity_id
_entity_poly.type
_entity_poly.pdbx_seq_one_letter_code
_entity_poly.pdbx_strand_id
1 'polypeptide(L)'
;MALAVTTTGAAPEPCYGTVQLTSQSNFQVRQAGRQTFVQFDFTGLHDICLADRSVVTGIVAGHLVQRISANGDFSLTFDEVLSYNGGTLGYRGEGILTGGNWQSHVMTVGDGTGPLAGIHGQGTFVFTGPASLTDVIYYVYTP
;
A
#
# COMPACT_ATOMS: atom_id res chain seq x y z
N MET A 1 28.85 33.90 -9.88
CA MET A 1 27.86 33.22 -10.74
C MET A 1 27.42 31.96 -10.01
N ALA A 2 26.22 31.96 -9.43
CA ALA A 2 25.65 30.77 -8.82
C ALA A 2 24.80 30.07 -9.88
N LEU A 3 25.17 28.84 -10.26
CA LEU A 3 24.32 27.99 -11.08
C LEU A 3 23.11 27.59 -10.22
N ALA A 4 21.93 28.09 -10.59
CA ALA A 4 20.68 27.56 -10.09
C ALA A 4 20.49 26.16 -10.70
N VAL A 5 20.67 25.13 -9.88
CA VAL A 5 20.23 23.77 -10.21
C VAL A 5 18.72 23.78 -10.11
N THR A 6 18.02 23.91 -11.23
CA THR A 6 16.59 23.59 -11.30
C THR A 6 16.45 22.08 -11.25
N THR A 7 16.32 21.52 -10.05
CA THR A 7 15.68 20.21 -9.89
C THR A 7 14.19 20.42 -10.19
N THR A 8 13.78 20.30 -11.45
CA THR A 8 12.38 20.05 -11.79
C THR A 8 12.05 18.66 -11.26
N GLY A 9 11.67 18.57 -9.98
CA GLY A 9 11.10 17.33 -9.44
C GLY A 9 9.89 16.99 -10.29
N ALA A 10 9.83 15.75 -10.80
CA ALA A 10 8.67 15.30 -11.57
C ALA A 10 7.40 15.49 -10.73
N ALA A 11 6.36 16.08 -11.32
CA ALA A 11 5.10 16.25 -10.63
C ALA A 11 4.50 14.86 -10.34
N PRO A 12 3.94 14.63 -9.13
CA PRO A 12 3.31 13.35 -8.84
C PRO A 12 2.14 13.07 -9.78
N GLU A 13 2.11 11.87 -10.37
CA GLU A 13 1.03 11.41 -11.25
C GLU A 13 0.10 10.45 -10.47
N PRO A 14 -1.23 10.68 -10.46
CA PRO A 14 -2.15 9.78 -9.76
C PRO A 14 -2.31 8.46 -10.51
N CYS A 15 -2.25 7.37 -9.77
CA CYS A 15 -2.59 6.03 -10.20
C CYS A 15 -3.74 5.49 -9.38
N TYR A 16 -4.75 4.94 -10.06
CA TYR A 16 -5.90 4.33 -9.44
C TYR A 16 -5.73 2.81 -9.49
N GLY A 17 -5.42 2.22 -8.34
CA GLY A 17 -5.13 0.80 -8.22
C GLY A 17 -6.29 0.01 -7.61
N THR A 18 -6.28 -1.28 -7.90
CA THR A 18 -7.04 -2.27 -7.13
C THR A 18 -6.08 -3.24 -6.46
N VAL A 19 -6.40 -3.61 -5.22
CA VAL A 19 -5.71 -4.68 -4.49
C VAL A 19 -6.70 -5.78 -4.20
N GLN A 20 -6.39 -6.99 -4.66
CA GLN A 20 -7.21 -8.18 -4.43
C GLN A 20 -6.38 -9.22 -3.68
N LEU A 21 -6.74 -9.49 -2.43
CA LEU A 21 -6.14 -10.58 -1.68
C LEU A 21 -6.61 -11.91 -2.26
N THR A 22 -5.66 -12.79 -2.56
CA THR A 22 -5.89 -14.13 -3.13
C THR A 22 -5.63 -15.22 -2.11
N SER A 23 -4.80 -14.97 -1.10
CA SER A 23 -4.62 -15.88 0.04
C SER A 23 -4.29 -15.15 1.33
N GLN A 24 -4.59 -15.81 2.46
CA GLN A 24 -4.24 -15.39 3.81
C GLN A 24 -3.67 -16.59 4.56
N SER A 25 -2.63 -16.37 5.36
CA SER A 25 -1.93 -17.42 6.11
C SER A 25 -1.38 -16.90 7.43
N ASN A 26 -0.85 -17.79 8.27
CA ASN A 26 -0.26 -17.44 9.58
C ASN A 26 -1.18 -16.58 10.47
N PHE A 27 -2.48 -16.86 10.40
CA PHE A 27 -3.52 -16.10 11.06
C PHE A 27 -3.45 -16.24 12.58
N GLN A 28 -3.38 -15.11 13.29
CA GLN A 28 -3.38 -15.06 14.74
C GLN A 28 -4.43 -14.08 15.23
N VAL A 29 -5.20 -14.51 16.23
CA VAL A 29 -6.20 -13.67 16.90
C VAL A 29 -5.93 -13.67 18.39
N ARG A 30 -5.87 -12.49 18.99
CA ARG A 30 -5.70 -12.31 20.43
C ARG A 30 -6.69 -11.28 20.94
N GLN A 31 -7.41 -11.60 22.02
CA GLN A 31 -8.20 -10.63 22.75
C GLN A 31 -7.37 -10.00 23.88
N ALA A 32 -7.48 -8.68 24.07
CA ALA A 32 -6.96 -7.98 25.24
C ALA A 32 -8.02 -6.99 25.75
N GLY A 33 -8.74 -7.40 26.81
CA GLY A 33 -9.88 -6.64 27.30
C GLY A 33 -10.98 -6.52 26.23
N ARG A 34 -11.37 -5.28 25.90
CA ARG A 34 -12.40 -4.97 24.89
C ARG A 34 -11.84 -4.83 23.46
N GLN A 35 -10.64 -5.31 23.22
CA GLN A 35 -9.96 -5.20 21.94
C GLN A 35 -9.61 -6.56 21.38
N THR A 36 -9.80 -6.70 20.07
CA THR A 36 -9.39 -7.86 19.29
C THR A 36 -8.21 -7.45 18.42
N PHE A 37 -7.11 -8.18 18.51
CA PHE A 37 -5.95 -8.06 17.65
C PHE A 37 -5.99 -9.20 16.65
N VAL A 38 -5.84 -8.88 15.38
CA VAL A 38 -5.75 -9.86 14.29
C VAL A 38 -4.47 -9.57 13.53
N GLN A 39 -3.71 -10.59 13.20
CA GLN A 39 -2.56 -10.44 12.30
C GLN A 39 -2.43 -11.65 11.39
N PHE A 40 -2.02 -11.43 10.15
CA PHE A 40 -1.86 -12.48 9.15
C PHE A 40 -0.93 -12.05 8.03
N ASP A 41 -0.37 -13.04 7.36
CA ASP A 41 0.33 -12.82 6.11
C ASP A 41 -0.66 -12.96 4.95
N PHE A 42 -0.47 -12.19 3.89
CA PHE A 42 -1.33 -12.22 2.72
C PHE A 42 -0.52 -12.32 1.43
N THR A 43 -1.18 -12.85 0.41
CA THR A 43 -0.78 -12.65 -0.98
C THR A 43 -1.96 -12.13 -1.78
N GLY A 44 -1.69 -11.42 -2.87
CA GLY A 44 -2.70 -10.79 -3.69
C GLY A 44 -2.18 -10.31 -5.02
N LEU A 45 -3.04 -9.57 -5.71
CA LEU A 45 -2.75 -8.83 -6.93
C LEU A 45 -2.91 -7.34 -6.65
N HIS A 46 -2.06 -6.50 -7.22
CA HIS A 46 -2.09 -5.06 -7.04
C HIS A 46 -1.75 -4.37 -8.37
N ASP A 47 -2.65 -3.49 -8.83
CA ASP A 47 -2.43 -2.65 -10.01
C ASP A 47 -1.51 -1.47 -9.68
N ILE A 48 -0.49 -1.26 -10.51
CA ILE A 48 0.47 -0.17 -10.38
C ILE A 48 0.72 0.55 -11.70
N CYS A 49 1.08 1.83 -11.61
CA CYS A 49 1.42 2.63 -12.77
C CYS A 49 2.93 2.75 -12.91
N LEU A 50 3.46 2.35 -14.07
CA LEU A 50 4.87 2.50 -14.40
C LEU A 50 5.17 3.91 -14.95
N ALA A 51 6.46 4.25 -15.05
CA ALA A 51 6.90 5.56 -15.53
C ALA A 51 6.47 5.88 -16.98
N ASP A 52 6.18 4.84 -17.78
CA ASP A 52 5.63 4.97 -19.13
C ASP A 52 4.10 5.13 -19.17
N ARG A 53 3.47 5.26 -18.00
CA ARG A 53 2.02 5.37 -17.76
C ARG A 53 1.22 4.11 -18.07
N SER A 54 1.88 2.99 -18.33
CA SER A 54 1.19 1.71 -18.37
C SER A 54 0.70 1.32 -16.98
N VAL A 55 -0.50 0.74 -16.92
CA VAL A 55 -1.03 0.10 -15.71
C VAL A 55 -0.78 -1.39 -15.83
N VAL A 56 -0.11 -1.95 -14.83
CA VAL A 56 0.24 -3.38 -14.78
C VAL A 56 -0.16 -3.97 -13.45
N THR A 57 -0.50 -5.26 -13.45
CA THR A 57 -0.84 -5.98 -12.22
C THR A 57 0.37 -6.77 -11.74
N GLY A 58 0.83 -6.47 -10.53
CA GLY A 58 1.87 -7.21 -9.82
C GLY A 58 1.29 -8.19 -8.81
N ILE A 59 2.16 -9.05 -8.28
CA ILE A 59 1.85 -9.89 -7.11
C ILE A 59 2.27 -9.09 -5.87
N VAL A 60 1.36 -8.97 -4.91
CA VAL A 60 1.66 -8.39 -3.61
C VAL A 60 1.72 -9.48 -2.55
N ALA A 61 2.68 -9.40 -1.65
CA ALA A 61 2.75 -10.25 -0.47
C ALA A 61 3.20 -9.43 0.73
N GLY A 62 2.58 -9.64 1.88
CA GLY A 62 2.86 -8.81 3.05
C GLY A 62 2.32 -9.36 4.34
N HIS A 63 2.47 -8.56 5.39
CA HIS A 63 1.96 -8.81 6.72
C HIS A 63 1.01 -7.68 7.11
N LEU A 64 -0.15 -8.03 7.63
CA LEU A 64 -1.17 -7.07 8.06
C LEU A 64 -1.49 -7.31 9.53
N VAL A 65 -1.54 -6.22 10.29
CA VAL A 65 -1.96 -6.20 11.70
C VAL A 65 -3.18 -5.32 11.84
N GLN A 66 -4.20 -5.80 12.55
CA GLN A 66 -5.43 -5.08 12.86
C GLN A 66 -5.68 -5.04 14.36
N ARG A 67 -6.31 -3.95 14.79
CA ARG A 67 -6.84 -3.77 16.14
C ARG A 67 -8.28 -3.31 16.03
N ILE A 68 -9.20 -4.10 16.56
CA ILE A 68 -10.64 -3.86 16.50
C ILE A 68 -11.14 -3.60 17.92
N SER A 69 -11.83 -2.48 18.11
CA SER A 69 -12.46 -2.08 19.37
C SER A 69 -13.90 -2.57 19.42
N ALA A 70 -14.42 -2.77 20.64
CA ALA A 70 -15.80 -3.25 20.84
C ALA A 70 -16.89 -2.34 20.26
N ASN A 71 -16.60 -1.06 20.01
CA ASN A 71 -17.51 -0.11 19.37
C ASN A 71 -17.47 -0.15 17.82
N GLY A 72 -16.68 -1.05 17.23
CA GLY A 72 -16.54 -1.19 15.78
C GLY A 72 -15.45 -0.30 15.17
N ASP A 73 -14.82 0.59 15.94
CA ASP A 73 -13.62 1.29 15.50
C ASP A 73 -12.50 0.28 15.30
N PHE A 74 -11.72 0.42 14.23
CA PHE A 74 -10.55 -0.41 14.05
C PHE A 74 -9.42 0.34 13.36
N SER A 75 -8.20 -0.09 13.63
CA SER A 75 -7.00 0.37 12.93
C SER A 75 -6.29 -0.79 12.29
N LEU A 76 -5.56 -0.54 11.22
CA LEU A 76 -4.67 -1.49 10.60
C LEU A 76 -3.34 -0.87 10.24
N THR A 77 -2.32 -1.71 10.15
CA THR A 77 -1.03 -1.40 9.55
C THR A 77 -0.59 -2.58 8.70
N PHE A 78 0.09 -2.32 7.59
CA PHE A 78 0.70 -3.38 6.78
C PHE A 78 2.09 -2.98 6.29
N ASP A 79 2.90 -3.99 6.08
CA ASP A 79 4.16 -3.94 5.35
C ASP A 79 4.06 -5.00 4.24
N GLU A 80 4.33 -4.60 3.00
CA GLU A 80 4.20 -5.48 1.85
C GLU A 80 5.30 -5.26 0.81
N VAL A 81 5.47 -6.26 -0.03
CA VAL A 81 6.34 -6.22 -1.21
C VAL A 81 5.49 -6.54 -2.43
N LEU A 82 5.47 -5.60 -3.36
CA LEU A 82 4.99 -5.80 -4.71
C LEU A 82 6.09 -6.41 -5.56
N SER A 83 5.75 -7.37 -6.41
CA SER A 83 6.65 -7.99 -7.38
C SER A 83 6.05 -7.94 -8.78
N TYR A 84 6.83 -7.46 -9.75
CA TYR A 84 6.44 -7.39 -11.15
C TYR A 84 7.65 -7.60 -12.07
N ASN A 85 7.57 -8.59 -12.96
CA ASN A 85 8.59 -8.88 -13.98
C ASN A 85 10.05 -8.89 -13.44
N GLY A 86 10.25 -9.55 -12.29
CA GLY A 86 11.56 -9.65 -11.62
C GLY A 86 11.98 -8.43 -10.80
N GLY A 87 11.24 -7.32 -10.85
CA GLY A 87 11.40 -6.17 -9.96
C GLY A 87 10.53 -6.27 -8.71
N THR A 88 10.93 -5.53 -7.68
CA THR A 88 10.22 -5.45 -6.39
C THR A 88 10.07 -4.01 -5.92
N LEU A 89 9.02 -3.71 -5.17
CA LEU A 89 8.80 -2.42 -4.53
C LEU A 89 8.11 -2.63 -3.18
N GLY A 90 8.68 -2.07 -2.11
CA GLY A 90 8.08 -2.14 -0.79
C GLY A 90 6.98 -1.11 -0.62
N TYR A 91 5.94 -1.45 0.15
CA TYR A 91 4.96 -0.49 0.64
C TYR A 91 4.74 -0.66 2.15
N ARG A 92 4.42 0.45 2.79
CA ARG A 92 3.88 0.49 4.15
C ARG A 92 2.62 1.32 4.15
N GLY A 93 1.60 0.85 4.85
CA GLY A 93 0.37 1.62 5.00
C GLY A 93 -0.27 1.45 6.36
N GLU A 94 -1.15 2.39 6.67
CA GLU A 94 -1.97 2.43 7.87
C GLU A 94 -3.37 2.93 7.54
N GLY A 95 -4.35 2.48 8.32
CA GLY A 95 -5.73 2.91 8.16
C GLY A 95 -6.48 2.87 9.48
N ILE A 96 -7.41 3.80 9.66
CA ILE A 96 -8.19 3.95 10.89
C ILE A 96 -9.64 4.22 10.50
N LEU A 97 -10.55 3.43 11.07
CA LEU A 97 -11.98 3.68 11.11
C LEU A 97 -12.35 4.20 12.49
N THR A 98 -12.89 5.42 12.57
CA THR A 98 -13.40 6.00 13.83
C THR A 98 -14.79 6.56 13.62
N GLY A 99 -15.78 5.99 14.31
CA GLY A 99 -17.18 6.43 14.22
C GLY A 99 -17.73 6.42 12.79
N GLY A 100 -17.29 5.47 11.97
CA GLY A 100 -17.68 5.36 10.55
C GLY A 100 -16.85 6.21 9.58
N ASN A 101 -15.90 7.02 10.07
CA ASN A 101 -15.01 7.81 9.23
C ASN A 101 -13.71 7.06 8.98
N TRP A 102 -13.47 6.71 7.72
CA TRP A 102 -12.26 6.05 7.28
C TRP A 102 -11.17 7.07 6.91
N GLN A 103 -9.95 6.82 7.37
CA GLN A 103 -8.74 7.53 6.97
C GLN A 103 -7.62 6.52 6.74
N SER A 104 -6.79 6.75 5.74
CA SER A 104 -5.69 5.85 5.42
C SER A 104 -4.53 6.59 4.79
N HIS A 105 -3.37 5.95 4.85
CA HIS A 105 -2.16 6.38 4.18
C HIS A 105 -1.36 5.17 3.74
N VAL A 106 -0.76 5.24 2.56
CA VAL A 106 0.18 4.25 2.06
C VAL A 106 1.34 4.96 1.40
N MET A 107 2.55 4.42 1.52
CA MET A 107 3.73 4.92 0.86
C MET A 107 4.67 3.80 0.42
N THR A 108 5.43 4.04 -0.65
CA THR A 108 6.53 3.17 -1.05
C THR A 108 7.67 3.22 -0.04
N VAL A 109 8.40 2.12 0.12
CA VAL A 109 9.56 2.01 1.01
C VAL A 109 10.74 1.43 0.24
N GLY A 110 11.90 2.10 0.34
CA GLY A 110 13.11 1.75 -0.42
C GLY A 110 13.06 2.25 -1.87
N ASP A 111 14.03 1.82 -2.67
CA ASP A 111 14.29 2.37 -4.01
C ASP A 111 13.68 1.54 -5.17
N GLY A 112 12.93 0.49 -4.84
CA GLY A 112 12.46 -0.50 -5.79
C GLY A 112 13.60 -1.22 -6.53
N THR A 113 13.27 -2.17 -7.39
CA THR A 113 14.24 -2.87 -8.25
C THR A 113 13.66 -3.20 -9.62
N GLY A 114 14.53 -3.44 -10.61
CA GLY A 114 14.13 -3.83 -11.96
C GLY A 114 13.19 -2.80 -12.60
N PRO A 115 12.05 -3.22 -13.20
CA PRO A 115 11.06 -2.31 -13.77
C PRO A 115 10.37 -1.37 -12.75
N LEU A 116 10.57 -1.60 -11.46
CA LEU A 116 9.99 -0.80 -10.37
C LEU A 116 11.00 0.14 -9.71
N ALA A 117 12.24 0.16 -10.20
CA ALA A 117 13.28 1.05 -9.68
C ALA A 117 12.91 2.52 -9.89
N GLY A 118 13.21 3.37 -8.89
CA GLY A 118 12.95 4.81 -8.96
C GLY A 118 11.47 5.20 -8.86
N ILE A 119 10.58 4.25 -8.57
CA ILE A 119 9.18 4.55 -8.26
C ILE A 119 9.07 4.93 -6.78
N HIS A 120 8.60 6.14 -6.53
CA HIS A 120 8.22 6.60 -5.20
C HIS A 120 6.74 6.98 -5.22
N GLY A 121 5.96 6.51 -4.26
CA GLY A 121 4.52 6.72 -4.24
C GLY A 121 4.01 7.00 -2.84
N GLN A 122 2.98 7.82 -2.74
CA GLN A 122 2.19 7.97 -1.53
C GLN A 122 0.72 8.18 -1.87
N GLY A 123 -0.17 7.72 -1.01
CA GLY A 123 -1.58 7.67 -1.36
C GLY A 123 -2.50 7.31 -0.22
N THR A 124 -3.71 6.92 -0.61
CA THR A 124 -4.77 6.46 0.28
C THR A 124 -5.41 5.22 -0.31
N PHE A 125 -5.94 4.35 0.52
CA PHE A 125 -6.68 3.16 0.12
C PHE A 125 -8.00 3.05 0.87
N VAL A 126 -8.98 2.33 0.33
CA VAL A 126 -10.27 2.05 0.96
C VAL A 126 -10.71 0.61 0.66
N PHE A 127 -11.32 -0.05 1.63
CA PHE A 127 -11.90 -1.37 1.44
C PHE A 127 -13.15 -1.30 0.55
N THR A 128 -13.19 -2.12 -0.48
CA THR A 128 -14.37 -2.31 -1.34
C THR A 128 -15.06 -3.65 -1.07
N GLY A 129 -14.44 -4.51 -0.26
CA GLY A 129 -14.95 -5.81 0.14
C GLY A 129 -14.04 -6.49 1.17
N PRO A 130 -14.38 -7.72 1.62
CA PRO A 130 -13.63 -8.43 2.66
C PRO A 130 -12.17 -8.74 2.30
N ALA A 131 -11.86 -8.80 0.99
CA ALA A 131 -10.55 -9.16 0.46
C ALA A 131 -10.12 -8.21 -0.68
N SER A 132 -10.75 -7.04 -0.80
CA SER A 132 -10.53 -6.12 -1.91
C SER A 132 -10.41 -4.67 -1.42
N LEU A 133 -9.47 -3.94 -2.01
CA LEU A 133 -9.23 -2.54 -1.77
C LEU A 133 -9.12 -1.80 -3.10
N THR A 134 -9.41 -0.50 -3.06
CA THR A 134 -9.03 0.44 -4.11
C THR A 134 -8.10 1.46 -3.51
N ASP A 135 -7.11 1.91 -4.26
CA ASP A 135 -6.18 2.94 -3.83
C ASP A 135 -6.04 4.03 -4.87
N VAL A 136 -5.54 5.17 -4.39
CA VAL A 136 -5.07 6.27 -5.22
C VAL A 136 -3.67 6.60 -4.72
N ILE A 137 -2.67 6.27 -5.52
CA ILE A 137 -1.26 6.49 -5.21
C ILE A 137 -0.71 7.53 -6.19
N TYR A 138 -0.11 8.58 -5.65
CA TYR A 138 0.57 9.62 -6.42
C TYR A 138 2.04 9.23 -6.58
N TYR A 139 2.42 8.80 -7.78
CA TYR A 139 3.78 8.35 -8.08
C TYR A 139 4.67 9.47 -8.59
N VAL A 140 5.92 9.46 -8.15
CA VAL A 140 7.04 10.23 -8.67
C VAL A 140 8.06 9.23 -9.18
N TYR A 141 8.54 9.45 -10.41
CA TYR A 141 9.51 8.58 -11.07
C TYR A 141 10.87 9.28 -11.13
N THR A 142 11.88 8.69 -10.51
CA THR A 142 13.26 9.17 -10.55
C THR A 142 14.11 8.28 -11.48
N PRO A 143 14.99 8.88 -12.30
CA PRO A 143 15.91 8.12 -13.16
C PRO A 143 16.88 7.21 -12.41
#